data_AF-A0A511N0M7-F1
#
_entry.id   AF-A0A511N0M7-F1
#
_cell.length_a   1.000
_cell.length_b   1.000
_cell.length_c   1.000
_cell.angle_alpha   90.00
_cell.angle_beta   90.00
_cell.angle_gamma   90.00
#
_symmetry.space_group_name_H-M   'P 1'
#
loop_
_entity.id
_entity.type
_entity.pdbx_description
1 polymer ?
#
loop_
_entity_poly.entity_id
_entity_poly.type
_entity_poly.pdbx_seq_one_letter_code
_entity_poly.pdbx_strand_id
1 'polypeptide(L)'
;MNAFNHAVNLILGHEGGYSDDPRDPGNWTGGQVGSGVLRGTKWGIAANTYPNLDIKHLTRQQAVEIYRRDYWLAMDCDNLSAPLGLCVFDCAVNMGKGRAREFLRDTGDWEEFMAKRLEFYTNLSTFSTFGRGWARRVAGIIREAEKLEQMESLEKKTVTVYDPTNNRRIGDGTLIGSKVYLRR
;
A
#
# COMPACT_ATOMS: atom_id res chain seq x y z
N MET A 1 2.10 -14.25 -4.93
CA MET A 1 1.48 -12.92 -5.18
C MET A 1 2.64 -11.94 -5.18
N ASN A 2 2.83 -11.10 -6.20
CA ASN A 2 3.88 -10.06 -6.15
C ASN A 2 3.53 -9.06 -5.01
N ALA A 3 4.53 -8.57 -4.25
CA ALA A 3 4.38 -7.60 -3.16
C ALA A 3 3.50 -6.39 -3.58
N PHE A 4 3.68 -5.90 -4.81
CA PHE A 4 2.83 -4.84 -5.36
C PHE A 4 1.34 -5.22 -5.39
N ASN A 5 1.01 -6.43 -5.84
CA ASN A 5 -0.39 -6.87 -5.93
C ASN A 5 -1.03 -6.97 -4.54
N HIS A 6 -0.28 -7.39 -3.54
CA HIS A 6 -0.75 -7.37 -2.15
C HIS A 6 -1.03 -5.93 -1.70
N ALA A 7 -0.04 -5.05 -1.86
CA ALA A 7 -0.12 -3.65 -1.44
C ALA A 7 -1.24 -2.86 -2.14
N VAL A 8 -1.36 -2.97 -3.46
CA VAL A 8 -2.38 -2.23 -4.23
C VAL A 8 -3.79 -2.69 -3.90
N ASN A 9 -3.98 -3.98 -3.57
CA ASN A 9 -5.29 -4.48 -3.16
C ASN A 9 -5.69 -3.95 -1.77
N LEU A 10 -4.73 -3.78 -0.85
CA LEU A 10 -4.99 -3.15 0.45
C LEU A 10 -5.38 -1.68 0.28
N ILE A 11 -4.71 -0.94 -0.60
CA ILE A 11 -4.99 0.49 -0.82
C ILE A 11 -6.30 0.71 -1.55
N LEU A 12 -6.58 -0.05 -2.61
CA LEU A 12 -7.78 0.13 -3.43
C LEU A 12 -9.06 -0.36 -2.75
N GLY A 13 -8.95 -1.19 -1.72
CA GLY A 13 -10.10 -1.80 -1.06
C GLY A 13 -11.02 -2.55 -2.03
N HIS A 14 -12.23 -2.88 -1.57
CA HIS A 14 -13.29 -3.45 -2.41
C HIS A 14 -14.26 -2.40 -2.94
N GLU A 15 -14.30 -1.21 -2.34
CA GLU A 15 -15.19 -0.10 -2.73
C GLU A 15 -14.40 1.01 -3.42
N GLY A 16 -14.63 1.16 -4.73
CA GLY A 16 -13.98 2.16 -5.60
C GLY A 16 -14.96 3.12 -6.25
N GLY A 17 -16.00 3.51 -5.51
CA GLY A 17 -17.06 4.36 -6.01
C GLY A 17 -16.54 5.65 -6.63
N TYR A 18 -17.26 6.13 -7.65
CA TYR A 18 -17.06 7.47 -8.19
C TYR A 18 -17.78 8.48 -7.29
N SER A 19 -17.10 9.57 -6.96
CA SER A 19 -17.66 10.72 -6.24
C SER A 19 -17.40 11.98 -7.06
N ASP A 20 -18.42 12.82 -7.20
CA ASP A 20 -18.34 14.14 -7.82
C ASP A 20 -18.97 15.24 -6.96
N ASP A 21 -18.91 15.09 -5.62
CA ASP A 21 -19.35 16.15 -4.71
C ASP A 21 -18.60 17.46 -5.05
N PRO A 22 -19.31 18.52 -5.49
CA PRO A 22 -18.68 19.78 -5.87
C PRO A 22 -18.07 20.54 -4.68
N ARG A 23 -18.38 20.13 -3.45
CA ARG A 23 -17.81 20.74 -2.23
C ARG A 23 -16.44 20.15 -1.88
N ASP A 24 -16.05 19.03 -2.50
CA ASP A 24 -14.75 18.43 -2.33
C ASP A 24 -13.74 19.05 -3.32
N PRO A 25 -12.71 19.79 -2.84
CA PRO A 25 -11.67 20.35 -3.69
C PRO A 25 -10.94 19.31 -4.54
N GLY A 26 -10.87 18.04 -4.09
CA GLY A 26 -10.23 16.95 -4.81
C GLY A 26 -10.90 16.62 -6.15
N ASN A 27 -12.21 16.86 -6.25
CA ASN A 27 -13.00 16.57 -7.44
C ASN A 27 -12.82 17.62 -8.54
N TRP A 28 -12.15 18.74 -8.26
CA TRP A 28 -11.89 19.83 -9.20
C TRP A 28 -10.48 19.76 -9.76
N THR A 29 -10.32 19.92 -11.09
CA THR A 29 -8.99 19.91 -11.72
C THR A 29 -8.08 21.05 -11.23
N GLY A 30 -8.66 22.15 -10.73
CA GLY A 30 -7.91 23.27 -10.17
C GLY A 30 -7.58 23.13 -8.68
N GLY A 31 -7.95 22.02 -8.02
CA GLY A 31 -7.63 21.75 -6.62
C GLY A 31 -8.33 22.64 -5.58
N GLN A 32 -9.29 23.46 -6.01
CA GLN A 32 -10.14 24.30 -5.18
C GLN A 32 -11.57 24.22 -5.68
N VAL A 33 -12.54 24.39 -4.78
CA VAL A 33 -13.97 24.40 -5.13
C VAL A 33 -14.24 25.47 -6.19
N GLY A 34 -14.84 25.07 -7.32
CA GLY A 34 -15.16 25.96 -8.43
C GLY A 34 -14.00 26.27 -9.38
N SER A 35 -12.79 25.75 -9.12
CA SER A 35 -11.61 25.99 -9.97
C SER A 35 -11.39 24.86 -10.98
N GLY A 36 -11.45 25.19 -12.27
CA GLY A 36 -11.31 24.21 -13.35
C GLY A 36 -12.57 23.38 -13.59
N VAL A 37 -12.42 22.10 -13.94
CA VAL A 37 -13.53 21.20 -14.28
C VAL A 37 -13.78 20.23 -13.13
N LEU A 38 -15.05 20.01 -12.78
CA LEU A 38 -15.46 18.97 -11.85
C LEU A 38 -15.36 17.60 -12.56
N ARG A 39 -14.32 16.82 -12.26
CA ARG A 39 -14.08 15.48 -12.83
C ARG A 39 -14.23 14.35 -11.82
N GLY A 40 -14.35 14.68 -10.54
CA GLY A 40 -14.58 13.71 -9.49
C GLY A 40 -13.32 12.96 -9.05
N THR A 41 -13.55 11.96 -8.21
CA THR A 41 -12.56 11.02 -7.68
C THR A 41 -13.10 9.61 -7.82
N LYS A 42 -12.25 8.67 -8.23
CA LYS A 42 -12.59 7.24 -8.32
C LYS A 42 -11.38 6.40 -8.01
N TRP A 43 -11.52 5.30 -7.26
CA TRP A 43 -10.39 4.47 -6.83
C TRP A 43 -9.29 5.25 -6.08
N GLY A 44 -9.62 6.38 -5.43
CA GLY A 44 -8.64 7.27 -4.81
C GLY A 44 -7.84 8.15 -5.79
N ILE A 45 -8.15 8.08 -7.09
CA ILE A 45 -7.56 8.92 -8.14
C ILE A 45 -8.43 10.16 -8.32
N ALA A 46 -7.90 11.33 -7.95
CA ALA A 46 -8.63 12.61 -7.88
C ALA A 46 -8.27 13.56 -9.02
N ALA A 47 -9.24 14.39 -9.43
CA ALA A 47 -9.13 15.34 -10.54
C ALA A 47 -8.01 16.37 -10.34
N ASN A 48 -7.81 16.83 -9.11
CA ASN A 48 -6.76 17.79 -8.78
C ASN A 48 -5.35 17.23 -9.01
N THR A 49 -5.18 15.91 -8.98
CA THR A 49 -3.91 15.22 -9.18
C THR A 49 -3.75 14.77 -10.64
N TYR A 50 -4.85 14.34 -11.27
CA TYR A 50 -4.88 13.86 -12.65
C TYR A 50 -5.88 14.67 -13.49
N PRO A 51 -5.59 15.96 -13.76
CA PRO A 51 -6.58 16.89 -14.33
C PRO A 51 -7.03 16.52 -15.75
N ASN A 52 -6.22 15.75 -16.47
CA ASN A 52 -6.50 15.34 -17.85
C ASN A 52 -7.14 13.95 -17.95
N LEU A 53 -7.23 13.20 -16.86
CA LEU A 53 -7.76 11.83 -16.87
C LEU A 53 -9.29 11.81 -16.88
N ASP A 54 -9.89 10.86 -17.61
CA ASP A 54 -11.32 10.55 -17.51
C ASP A 54 -11.57 9.68 -16.27
N ILE A 55 -11.76 10.34 -15.13
CA ILE A 55 -11.91 9.67 -13.82
C ILE A 55 -13.23 8.90 -13.74
N LYS A 56 -14.29 9.40 -14.36
CA LYS A 56 -15.63 8.79 -14.30
C LYS A 56 -15.61 7.37 -14.87
N HIS A 57 -14.95 7.18 -16.01
CA HIS A 57 -14.85 5.89 -16.68
C HIS A 57 -13.61 5.07 -16.29
N LEU A 58 -12.86 5.49 -15.26
CA LEU A 58 -11.65 4.78 -14.84
C LEU A 58 -11.99 3.36 -14.36
N THR A 59 -11.33 2.37 -14.97
CA THR A 59 -11.42 0.98 -14.56
C THR A 59 -10.48 0.68 -13.40
N ARG A 60 -10.77 -0.37 -12.63
CA ARG A 60 -9.86 -0.81 -11.56
C ARG A 60 -8.47 -1.16 -12.09
N GLN A 61 -8.38 -1.78 -13.27
CA GLN A 61 -7.10 -2.13 -13.88
C GLN A 61 -6.29 -0.88 -14.25
N GLN A 62 -6.93 0.14 -14.82
CA GLN A 62 -6.25 1.42 -15.09
C GLN A 62 -5.79 2.10 -13.80
N ALA A 63 -6.60 2.07 -12.73
CA ALA A 63 -6.20 2.60 -11.44
C ALA A 63 -4.98 1.84 -10.87
N VAL A 64 -4.97 0.50 -10.94
CA VAL A 64 -3.81 -0.32 -10.54
C VAL A 64 -2.55 0.08 -11.30
N GLU A 65 -2.64 0.32 -12.62
CA GLU A 65 -1.48 0.72 -13.41
C GLU A 65 -0.97 2.12 -13.03
N ILE A 66 -1.88 3.06 -12.74
CA ILE A 66 -1.53 4.38 -12.20
C ILE A 66 -0.78 4.22 -10.87
N TYR A 67 -1.30 3.42 -9.95
CA TYR A 67 -0.63 3.15 -8.68
C TYR A 67 0.75 2.50 -8.86
N ARG A 68 0.88 1.56 -9.81
CA ARG A 68 2.15 0.90 -10.14
C ARG A 68 3.17 1.93 -10.60
N ARG A 69 2.83 2.72 -11.61
CA ARG A 69 3.74 3.69 -12.24
C ARG A 69 4.06 4.85 -11.32
N ASP A 70 3.02 5.50 -10.78
CA ASP A 70 3.17 6.82 -10.18
C ASP A 70 3.55 6.80 -8.71
N TYR A 71 3.42 5.64 -8.05
CA TYR A 71 3.75 5.46 -6.64
C TYR A 71 4.73 4.31 -6.42
N TRP A 72 4.39 3.08 -6.81
CA TRP A 72 5.25 1.90 -6.52
C TRP A 72 6.63 2.01 -7.19
N LEU A 73 6.66 2.12 -8.53
CA LEU A 73 7.90 2.25 -9.29
C LEU A 73 8.59 3.60 -9.03
N ALA A 74 7.82 4.68 -8.88
CA ALA A 74 8.37 6.01 -8.59
C ALA A 74 9.05 6.11 -7.21
N MET A 75 8.78 5.17 -6.32
CA MET A 75 9.41 5.02 -5.00
C MET A 75 10.41 3.88 -4.95
N ASP A 76 10.68 3.23 -6.09
CA ASP A 76 11.61 2.11 -6.22
C ASP A 76 11.28 0.92 -5.30
N CYS A 77 9.98 0.69 -5.03
CA CYS A 77 9.53 -0.33 -4.10
C CYS A 77 9.91 -1.77 -4.51
N ASP A 78 10.22 -2.03 -5.79
CA ASP A 78 10.70 -3.34 -6.25
C ASP A 78 12.11 -3.68 -5.71
N ASN A 79 12.89 -2.67 -5.29
CA ASN A 79 14.23 -2.85 -4.73
C ASN A 79 14.26 -2.79 -3.19
N LEU A 80 13.09 -2.68 -2.55
CA LEU A 80 12.94 -2.71 -1.10
C LEU A 80 12.49 -4.12 -0.66
N SER A 81 12.65 -4.46 0.62
CA SER A 81 11.95 -5.63 1.18
C SER A 81 10.45 -5.46 1.02
N ALA A 82 9.70 -6.55 0.83
CA ALA A 82 8.24 -6.47 0.71
C ALA A 82 7.54 -5.69 1.83
N PRO A 83 7.89 -5.86 3.14
CA PRO A 83 7.28 -5.05 4.19
C PRO A 83 7.60 -3.56 4.05
N LEU A 84 8.85 -3.18 3.76
CA LEU A 84 9.22 -1.78 3.57
C LEU A 84 8.57 -1.18 2.32
N GLY A 85 8.54 -1.93 1.22
CA GLY A 85 7.87 -1.55 -0.03
C GLY A 85 6.39 -1.24 0.19
N LEU A 86 5.67 -2.05 0.97
CA LEU A 86 4.29 -1.79 1.38
C LEU A 86 4.17 -0.49 2.17
N CYS A 87 4.99 -0.29 3.20
CA CYS A 87 4.95 0.88 4.08
C CYS A 87 5.22 2.18 3.31
N VAL A 88 6.25 2.17 2.46
CA VAL A 88 6.65 3.30 1.61
C VAL A 88 5.56 3.63 0.60
N PHE A 89 4.99 2.62 -0.05
CA PHE A 89 3.91 2.79 -1.03
C PHE A 89 2.66 3.39 -0.39
N ASP A 90 2.20 2.87 0.75
CA ASP A 90 1.04 3.42 1.47
C ASP A 90 1.27 4.88 1.90
N CYS A 91 2.47 5.19 2.42
CA CYS A 91 2.84 6.54 2.80
C CYS A 91 2.87 7.47 1.60
N ALA A 92 3.43 7.04 0.46
CA ALA A 92 3.49 7.84 -0.76
C ALA A 92 2.10 8.17 -1.30
N VAL A 93 1.17 7.21 -1.24
CA VAL A 93 -0.24 7.41 -1.65
C VAL A 93 -0.96 8.37 -0.70
N ASN A 94 -0.76 8.24 0.61
CA ASN A 94 -1.50 9.00 1.61
C ASN A 94 -0.94 10.40 1.88
N MET A 95 0.38 10.55 1.85
CA MET A 95 1.10 11.76 2.29
C MET A 95 1.96 12.37 1.16
N GLY A 96 1.96 11.76 -0.02
CA GLY A 96 2.77 12.17 -1.16
C GLY A 96 4.18 11.58 -1.16
N LYS A 97 4.71 11.40 -2.37
CA LYS A 97 6.05 10.82 -2.62
C LYS A 97 7.18 11.59 -1.93
N GLY A 98 7.11 12.92 -1.91
CA GLY A 98 8.15 13.75 -1.29
C GLY A 98 8.36 13.40 0.18
N ARG A 99 7.25 13.28 0.93
CA ARG A 99 7.29 12.89 2.33
C ARG A 99 7.74 11.44 2.54
N ALA A 100 7.23 10.52 1.71
CA ALA A 100 7.65 9.12 1.80
C ALA A 100 9.17 8.97 1.55
N ARG A 101 9.75 9.72 0.60
CA ARG A 101 11.21 9.74 0.37
C ARG A 101 11.99 10.32 1.54
N GLU A 102 11.47 11.39 2.13
CA GLU A 102 12.06 12.00 3.33
C GLU A 102 12.13 10.99 4.47
N PHE A 103 11.05 10.25 4.73
CA PHE A 103 11.03 9.21 5.75
C PHE A 103 11.99 8.07 5.42
N LEU A 104 11.93 7.55 4.18
CA LEU A 104 12.77 6.42 3.75
C LEU A 104 14.26 6.71 3.87
N ARG A 105 14.69 7.95 3.59
CA ARG A 105 16.10 8.36 3.73
C ARG A 105 16.58 8.33 5.18
N ASP A 106 15.68 8.57 6.13
CA ASP A 106 16.01 8.78 7.54
C ASP A 106 15.78 7.53 8.41
N THR A 107 15.47 6.37 7.81
CA THR A 107 15.11 5.13 8.52
C THR A 107 15.78 3.91 7.88
N GLY A 108 16.13 2.90 8.68
CA GLY A 108 16.83 1.69 8.22
C GLY A 108 15.91 0.55 7.77
N ASP A 109 14.70 0.45 8.33
CA ASP A 109 13.76 -0.64 8.11
C ASP A 109 12.29 -0.16 8.10
N TRP A 110 11.36 -1.11 8.01
CA TRP A 110 9.94 -0.79 7.89
C TRP A 110 9.33 -0.38 9.24
N GLU A 111 9.86 -0.87 10.35
CA GLU A 111 9.45 -0.51 11.70
C GLU A 111 9.80 0.94 12.02
N GLU A 112 11.05 1.34 11.80
CA GLU A 112 11.51 2.72 11.96
C GLU A 112 10.73 3.67 11.04
N PHE A 113 10.48 3.25 9.79
CA PHE A 113 9.67 4.01 8.84
C PHE A 113 8.25 4.27 9.37
N MET A 114 7.59 3.24 9.90
CA MET A 114 6.24 3.37 10.43
C MET A 114 6.20 4.15 11.76
N ALA A 115 7.22 4.01 12.61
CA ALA A 115 7.37 4.81 13.82
C ALA A 115 7.52 6.30 13.49
N LYS A 116 8.42 6.65 12.56
CA LYS A 116 8.61 8.04 12.09
C LYS A 116 7.34 8.62 11.50
N ARG A 117 6.57 7.82 10.76
CA ARG A 117 5.26 8.24 10.23
C ARG A 117 4.24 8.51 11.34
N LEU A 118 4.19 7.66 12.36
CA LEU A 118 3.26 7.84 13.47
C LEU A 118 3.60 9.09 14.29
N GLU A 119 4.88 9.31 14.59
CA GLU A 119 5.37 10.52 15.24
C GLU A 119 5.07 11.78 14.42
N PHE A 120 5.22 11.72 13.10
CA PHE A 120 4.83 12.84 12.25
C PHE A 120 3.34 13.17 12.39
N TYR A 121 2.46 12.16 12.40
CA TYR A 121 1.03 12.40 12.57
C TYR A 121 0.71 13.07 13.91
N THR A 122 1.38 12.68 15.01
CA THR A 122 1.12 13.28 16.33
C THR A 122 1.46 14.77 16.39
N ASN A 123 2.31 15.25 15.49
CA ASN A 123 2.71 16.66 15.40
C ASN A 123 1.79 17.50 14.50
N LEU A 124 0.78 16.91 13.85
CA LEU A 124 -0.18 17.65 13.03
C LEU A 124 -1.24 18.34 13.92
N SER A 125 -1.50 19.62 13.65
CA SER A 125 -2.56 20.38 14.33
C SER A 125 -3.95 19.76 14.19
N THR A 126 -4.17 18.98 13.14
CA THR A 126 -5.43 18.28 12.83
C THR A 126 -5.51 16.86 13.39
N PHE A 127 -4.51 16.41 14.16
CA PHE A 127 -4.47 15.07 14.76
C PHE A 127 -5.66 14.79 15.69
N SER A 128 -6.14 15.79 16.44
CA SER A 128 -7.31 15.63 17.31
C SER A 128 -8.59 15.25 16.54
N THR A 129 -8.71 15.71 15.29
CA THR A 129 -9.86 15.43 14.41
C THR A 129 -9.70 14.12 13.66
N PHE A 130 -8.54 13.87 13.04
CA PHE A 130 -8.35 12.77 12.10
C PHE A 130 -7.40 11.66 12.59
N GLY A 131 -6.64 11.91 13.64
CA GLY A 131 -5.53 11.05 14.11
C GLY A 131 -5.97 9.62 14.43
N ARG A 132 -7.18 9.43 14.94
CA ARG A 132 -7.74 8.09 15.18
C ARG A 132 -7.84 7.26 13.89
N GLY A 133 -8.23 7.90 12.78
CA GLY A 133 -8.30 7.26 11.47
C GLY A 133 -6.90 6.91 10.93
N TRP A 134 -5.97 7.85 11.03
CA TRP A 134 -4.58 7.65 10.60
C TRP A 134 -3.88 6.54 11.39
N ALA A 135 -4.02 6.53 12.72
CA ALA A 135 -3.44 5.50 13.58
C ALA A 135 -4.00 4.11 13.26
N ARG A 136 -5.31 4.00 12.97
CA ARG A 136 -5.92 2.73 12.54
C ARG A 136 -5.36 2.24 11.21
N ARG A 137 -5.15 3.14 10.23
CA ARG A 137 -4.51 2.80 8.96
C ARG A 137 -3.09 2.30 9.18
N VAL A 138 -2.28 3.02 9.96
CA VAL A 138 -0.91 2.64 10.33
C VAL A 138 -0.87 1.26 10.98
N ALA A 139 -1.72 1.00 11.97
CA ALA A 139 -1.81 -0.31 12.62
C ALA A 139 -2.21 -1.43 11.64
N GLY A 140 -3.07 -1.13 10.66
CA GLY A 140 -3.40 -2.07 9.60
C GLY A 140 -2.20 -2.42 8.72
N ILE A 141 -1.44 -1.40 8.30
CA ILE A 141 -0.23 -1.59 7.47
C ILE A 141 0.84 -2.37 8.22
N ILE A 142 1.08 -2.07 9.51
CA ILE A 142 2.04 -2.81 10.35
C ILE A 142 1.73 -4.31 10.36
N ARG A 143 0.47 -4.71 10.59
CA ARG A 143 0.08 -6.14 10.59
C ARG A 143 0.32 -6.81 9.23
N GLU A 144 0.15 -6.08 8.14
CA GLU A 144 0.39 -6.62 6.80
C GLU A 144 1.89 -6.68 6.47
N ALA A 145 2.68 -5.71 6.94
CA ALA A 145 4.13 -5.75 6.86
C ALA A 145 4.71 -6.93 7.64
N GLU A 146 4.26 -7.17 8.87
CA GLU A 146 4.66 -8.35 9.67
C GLU A 146 4.40 -9.67 8.92
N LYS A 147 3.25 -9.80 8.25
CA LYS A 147 2.95 -10.99 7.43
C LYS A 147 3.89 -11.12 6.24
N LEU A 148 4.19 -10.03 5.55
CA LEU A 148 5.11 -10.03 4.42
C LEU A 148 6.52 -10.41 4.85
N GLU A 149 7.01 -9.85 5.96
CA GLU A 149 8.30 -10.18 6.55
C GLU A 149 8.37 -11.67 6.93
N GLN A 150 7.33 -12.19 7.61
CA GLN A 150 7.24 -13.62 7.92
C GLN A 150 7.29 -14.47 6.66
N MET A 151 6.54 -14.10 5.61
CA MET A 151 6.55 -14.83 4.34
C MET A 151 7.91 -14.79 3.66
N GLU A 152 8.57 -13.63 3.56
CA GLU A 152 9.93 -13.49 3.00
C GLU A 152 10.94 -14.30 3.80
N SER A 153 10.84 -14.30 5.13
CA SER A 153 11.73 -15.06 6.01
C SER A 153 11.61 -16.58 5.82
N LEU A 154 10.48 -17.06 5.29
CA LEU A 154 10.20 -18.46 5.03
C LEU A 154 10.48 -18.84 3.56
N GLU A 155 10.47 -17.88 2.64
CA GLU A 155 10.83 -18.12 1.25
C GLU A 155 12.24 -18.72 1.15
N LYS A 156 12.36 -19.76 0.33
CA LYS A 156 13.62 -20.50 0.07
C LYS A 156 14.18 -21.28 1.26
N LYS A 157 13.54 -21.26 2.44
CA LYS A 157 13.87 -22.23 3.49
C LYS A 157 13.41 -23.62 3.09
N THR A 158 14.28 -24.59 3.36
CA THR A 158 13.89 -26.01 3.26
C THR A 158 13.06 -26.33 4.50
N VAL A 159 11.86 -26.85 4.29
CA VAL A 159 10.93 -27.24 5.36
C VAL A 159 10.81 -28.76 5.38
N THR A 160 10.81 -29.35 6.57
CA THR A 160 10.45 -30.76 6.73
C THR A 160 8.94 -30.87 6.78
N VAL A 161 8.37 -31.66 5.88
CA VAL A 161 6.92 -31.84 5.74
C VAL A 161 6.49 -33.09 6.49
N TYR A 162 5.49 -32.95 7.36
CA TYR A 162 4.84 -34.03 8.08
C TYR A 162 3.37 -34.14 7.68
N ASP A 163 2.85 -35.36 7.65
CA ASP A 163 1.42 -35.62 7.48
C ASP A 163 0.69 -35.15 8.75
N PRO A 164 -0.24 -34.19 8.68
CA PRO A 164 -0.90 -33.65 9.86
C PRO A 164 -1.83 -34.66 10.55
N THR A 165 -2.21 -35.75 9.88
CA THR A 165 -3.13 -36.76 10.44
C THR A 165 -2.44 -37.76 11.37
N ASN A 166 -1.15 -38.03 11.12
CA ASN A 166 -0.41 -39.10 11.82
C ASN A 166 1.03 -38.69 12.20
N ASN A 167 1.43 -37.45 11.95
CA ASN A 167 2.75 -36.89 12.21
C ASN A 167 3.92 -37.66 11.55
N ARG A 168 3.65 -38.42 10.48
CA ARG A 168 4.67 -39.13 9.72
C ARG A 168 5.41 -38.16 8.82
N ARG A 169 6.75 -38.23 8.82
CA ARG A 169 7.57 -37.46 7.87
C ARG A 169 7.25 -37.86 6.43
N ILE A 170 6.91 -36.88 5.60
CA ILE A 170 6.66 -37.03 4.16
C ILE A 170 7.95 -36.80 3.37
N GLY A 171 8.73 -35.79 3.72
CA GLY A 171 9.96 -35.43 3.02
C GLY A 171 10.36 -33.99 3.27
N ASP A 172 11.31 -33.49 2.49
CA ASP A 172 11.72 -32.09 2.53
C ASP A 172 11.11 -31.33 1.34
N GLY A 173 10.72 -30.08 1.59
CA GLY A 173 10.16 -29.21 0.57
C GLY A 173 10.67 -27.79 0.68
N THR A 174 10.22 -26.94 -0.22
CA THR A 174 10.47 -25.50 -0.18
C THR A 174 9.13 -24.79 -0.10
N LEU A 175 8.99 -23.88 0.88
CA LEU A 175 7.83 -23.00 0.94
C LEU A 175 7.97 -21.91 -0.13
N ILE A 176 6.96 -21.76 -0.97
CA ILE A 176 6.84 -20.67 -1.94
C ILE A 176 5.44 -20.08 -1.77
N GLY A 177 5.37 -18.88 -1.20
CA GLY A 177 4.10 -18.27 -0.77
C GLY A 177 3.37 -19.16 0.25
N SER A 178 2.12 -19.53 -0.04
CA SER A 178 1.29 -20.38 0.84
C SER A 178 1.34 -21.87 0.48
N LYS A 179 2.27 -22.29 -0.37
CA LYS A 179 2.36 -23.67 -0.87
C LYS A 179 3.73 -24.26 -0.58
N VAL A 180 3.75 -25.53 -0.20
CA VAL A 180 4.99 -26.30 -0.06
C VAL A 180 5.19 -27.15 -1.32
N TYR A 181 6.38 -27.06 -1.90
CA TYR A 181 6.80 -27.85 -3.05
C TYR A 181 7.79 -28.91 -2.57
N LEU A 182 7.41 -30.18 -2.65
CA LEU A 182 8.28 -31.30 -2.25
C LEU A 182 9.44 -31.47 -3.24
N ARG A 183 10.65 -31.69 -2.72
CA ARG A 183 11.78 -32.12 -3.55
C ARG A 183 11.58 -33.60 -3.93
N ARG A 184 11.71 -33.92 -5.22
CA ARG A 184 11.73 -35.31 -5.70
C ARG A 184 13.11 -35.92 -5.49
#